data_AF-A0A8B6HHV8-F1
#
_entry.id   AF-A0A8B6HHV8-F1
#
_cell.length_a   1.000
_cell.length_b   1.000
_cell.length_c   1.000
_cell.angle_alpha   90.00
_cell.angle_beta   90.00
_cell.angle_gamma   90.00
#
_symmetry.space_group_name_H-M   'P 1'
#
loop_
_entity.id
_entity.type
_entity.pdbx_description
1 polymer ?
#
loop_
_entity_poly.entity_id
_entity_poly.type
_entity_poly.pdbx_seq_one_letter_code
_entity_poly.pdbx_strand_id
1 'polypeptide(L)'
;MLTELYLGITSGKKEATITCDLGKAQNVLVCFIDDKKYEKSDVDISAISVLRWRKKLESLCDSSMESMTIINKVQDLSKSELKYISDTFKLLSLFEYSFGKHELELASVVLEDAVNHLQEFIKDEKIEENIKEKMNNVMEDLFNFSIRLSKHHMAVNITPLSTLRQIVQHAMKIFPKNPYFLQVFIDIELKMYISGRLDRYFSHTIRSVDSPIPVIFAVYSILCRQSAIDKQLYTGEVTVSSAGGLINRIRSYLERALGNTSVCQCPLVWRLYLHSEVFIFIHH
;
A
#
# COMPACT_ATOMS: atom_id res chain seq x y z
N MET A 1 20.54 0.01 -7.24
CA MET A 1 20.81 1.26 -6.50
C MET A 1 19.54 1.80 -5.84
N LEU A 2 18.49 2.21 -6.57
CA LEU A 2 17.15 2.39 -5.97
C LEU A 2 16.66 1.12 -5.26
N THR A 3 17.02 -0.06 -5.78
CA THR A 3 16.78 -1.36 -5.15
C THR A 3 17.40 -1.52 -3.77
N GLU A 4 18.52 -0.88 -3.43
CA GLU A 4 19.12 -0.99 -2.07
C GLU A 4 18.41 -0.08 -1.06
N LEU A 5 18.00 1.12 -1.49
CA LEU A 5 17.08 1.99 -0.75
C LEU A 5 15.70 1.34 -0.56
N TYR A 6 15.19 0.65 -1.60
CA TYR A 6 13.98 -0.18 -1.54
C TYR A 6 14.16 -1.46 -0.69
N LEU A 7 15.35 -2.06 -0.65
CA LEU A 7 15.66 -3.24 0.16
C LEU A 7 15.70 -2.92 1.66
N GLY A 8 16.22 -1.74 2.03
CA GLY A 8 16.15 -1.23 3.40
C GLY A 8 14.72 -1.02 3.90
N ILE A 9 13.77 -0.80 2.99
CA ILE A 9 12.33 -0.66 3.31
C ILE A 9 11.58 -2.01 3.31
N THR A 10 12.13 -3.07 2.69
CA THR A 10 11.44 -4.37 2.55
C THR A 10 11.89 -5.44 3.54
N SER A 11 13.08 -5.36 4.16
CA SER A 11 13.52 -6.38 5.13
C SER A 11 13.02 -6.09 6.55
N GLY A 12 11.75 -6.40 6.80
CA GLY A 12 11.17 -6.46 8.15
C GLY A 12 11.65 -7.65 8.99
N LYS A 13 12.97 -7.91 9.07
CA LYS A 13 13.50 -8.93 9.99
C LYS A 13 14.74 -8.47 10.76
N LYS A 14 14.51 -8.44 12.08
CA LYS A 14 15.44 -8.38 13.22
C LYS A 14 16.33 -7.15 13.27
N GLU A 15 16.04 -6.28 14.24
CA GLU A 15 17.01 -5.67 15.19
C GLU A 15 18.47 -5.55 14.71
N ALA A 16 18.65 -5.05 13.50
CA ALA A 16 19.93 -4.64 12.97
C ALA A 16 19.70 -3.19 12.61
N THR A 17 20.26 -2.34 13.45
CA THR A 17 20.56 -0.94 13.29
C THR A 17 20.83 -0.60 11.82
N ILE A 18 19.78 -0.28 11.09
CA ILE A 18 19.89 0.49 9.85
C ILE A 18 19.20 1.82 10.15
N THR A 19 19.86 2.58 11.03
CA THR A 19 20.04 3.99 10.79
C THR A 19 20.60 4.09 9.37
N CYS A 20 19.72 4.22 8.39
CA CYS A 20 20.13 4.58 7.04
C CYS A 20 20.82 5.94 7.22
N ASP A 21 22.16 5.96 7.24
CA ASP A 21 22.91 7.21 7.43
C ASP A 21 22.35 8.21 6.43
N LEU A 22 21.73 9.26 6.93
CA LEU A 22 20.99 10.17 6.09
C LEU A 22 21.88 10.81 5.02
N GLY A 23 23.13 11.05 5.39
CA GLY A 23 24.18 11.47 4.46
C GLY A 23 24.39 10.47 3.33
N LYS A 24 24.33 9.15 3.57
CA LYS A 24 24.43 8.16 2.49
C LYS A 24 23.23 8.23 1.55
N ALA A 25 22.01 8.32 2.08
CA ALA A 25 20.81 8.45 1.24
C ALA A 25 20.82 9.74 0.42
N GLN A 26 21.17 10.86 1.04
CA GLN A 26 21.33 12.16 0.38
C GLN A 26 22.44 12.10 -0.70
N ASN A 27 23.60 11.52 -0.40
CA ASN A 27 24.69 11.39 -1.37
C ASN A 27 24.31 10.49 -2.55
N VAL A 28 23.59 9.39 -2.33
CA VAL A 28 23.07 8.54 -3.42
C VAL A 28 22.09 9.32 -4.30
N LEU A 29 21.18 10.09 -3.71
CA LEU A 29 20.22 10.91 -4.45
C LEU A 29 20.94 11.99 -5.27
N VAL A 30 21.92 12.66 -4.68
CA VAL A 30 22.74 13.68 -5.36
C VAL A 30 23.52 13.07 -6.53
N CYS A 31 24.22 11.95 -6.31
CA CYS A 31 24.94 11.25 -7.36
C CYS A 31 24.01 10.82 -8.50
N PHE A 32 22.79 10.38 -8.18
CA PHE A 32 21.79 10.03 -9.18
C PHE A 32 21.33 11.25 -9.99
N ILE A 33 21.05 12.38 -9.34
CA ILE A 33 20.56 13.59 -10.02
C ILE A 33 21.67 14.23 -10.87
N ASP A 34 22.93 14.15 -10.44
CA ASP A 34 24.09 14.68 -11.17
C ASP A 34 24.68 13.69 -12.19
N ASP A 35 24.09 12.49 -12.38
CA ASP A 35 24.60 11.41 -13.23
C ASP A 35 26.05 10.99 -12.89
N LYS A 36 26.43 11.11 -11.61
CA LYS A 36 27.77 10.77 -11.10
C LYS A 36 27.79 9.36 -10.54
N LYS A 37 28.95 8.70 -10.64
CA LYS A 37 29.18 7.45 -9.91
C LYS A 37 29.14 7.72 -8.41
N TYR A 38 28.53 6.82 -7.66
CA TYR A 38 28.50 6.92 -6.20
C TYR A 38 29.93 6.82 -5.66
N GLU A 39 30.37 7.89 -5.00
CA GLU A 39 31.59 7.90 -4.20
C GLU A 39 31.20 8.09 -2.74
N LYS A 40 31.82 7.31 -1.86
CA LYS A 40 31.53 7.30 -0.42
C LYS A 40 32.26 8.47 0.25
N SER A 41 31.92 9.69 -0.15
CA SER A 41 32.40 10.94 0.44
C SER A 41 31.25 11.69 1.08
N ASP A 42 31.47 12.35 2.22
CA ASP A 42 30.53 13.35 2.72
C ASP A 42 30.51 14.52 1.73
N VAL A 43 29.42 14.66 0.99
CA VAL A 43 29.24 15.76 0.05
C VAL A 43 28.84 16.98 0.86
N ASP A 44 29.60 18.07 0.76
CA ASP A 44 29.18 19.37 1.28
C ASP A 44 27.95 19.86 0.49
N ILE A 45 26.77 19.62 1.07
CA ILE A 45 25.49 19.97 0.44
C ILE A 45 25.22 21.46 0.69
N SER A 46 25.45 22.27 -0.35
CA SER A 46 25.01 23.68 -0.37
C SER A 46 23.50 23.78 -0.61
N ALA A 47 22.83 24.72 0.08
CA ALA A 47 21.42 25.04 -0.14
C ALA A 47 21.09 25.40 -1.61
N ILE A 48 22.05 26.00 -2.33
CA ILE A 48 21.90 26.35 -3.75
C ILE A 48 21.83 25.08 -4.61
N SER A 49 22.63 24.07 -4.28
CA SER A 49 22.63 22.79 -4.97
C SER A 49 21.32 22.03 -4.73
N VAL A 50 20.81 22.05 -3.49
CA VAL A 50 19.51 21.46 -3.13
C VAL A 50 18.39 22.06 -3.96
N LEU A 51 18.32 23.40 -4.06
CA LEU A 51 17.31 24.08 -4.88
C LEU A 51 17.42 23.74 -6.37
N ARG A 52 18.65 23.59 -6.88
CA ARG A 52 18.88 23.21 -8.27
C ARG A 52 18.40 21.78 -8.55
N TRP A 53 18.74 20.83 -7.67
CA TRP A 53 18.32 19.44 -7.79
C TRP A 53 16.81 19.29 -7.68
N ARG A 54 16.18 20.00 -6.74
CA ARG A 54 14.73 20.06 -6.60
C ARG A 54 14.07 20.52 -7.91
N LYS A 55 14.50 21.67 -8.46
CA LYS A 55 13.96 22.19 -9.73
C LYS A 55 14.14 21.22 -10.89
N LYS A 56 15.29 20.52 -10.96
CA LYS A 56 15.53 19.49 -11.98
C LYS A 56 14.52 18.35 -11.84
N LEU A 57 14.28 17.86 -10.63
CA LEU A 57 13.29 16.80 -10.37
C LEU A 57 11.85 17.25 -10.64
N GLU A 58 11.47 18.45 -10.21
CA GLU A 58 10.15 19.04 -10.51
C GLU A 58 9.94 19.12 -12.03
N SER A 59 10.91 19.62 -12.80
CA SER A 59 10.80 19.66 -14.26
C SER A 59 10.67 18.29 -14.93
N LEU A 60 11.28 17.24 -14.35
CA LEU A 60 11.15 15.87 -14.83
C LEU A 60 9.76 15.29 -14.50
N CYS A 61 9.21 15.62 -13.32
CA CYS A 61 7.84 15.28 -12.94
C CYS A 61 6.82 15.98 -13.85
N ASP A 62 7.00 17.27 -14.12
CA ASP A 62 6.14 18.05 -15.03
C ASP A 62 6.16 17.44 -16.45
N SER A 63 7.35 17.16 -16.98
CA SER A 63 7.50 16.50 -18.28
C SER A 63 6.86 15.10 -18.30
N SER A 64 6.97 14.36 -17.19
CA SER A 64 6.31 13.06 -17.04
C SER A 64 4.79 13.19 -17.03
N MET A 65 4.23 14.21 -16.36
CA MET A 65 2.79 14.50 -16.37
C MET A 65 2.30 14.94 -17.73
N GLU A 66 3.03 15.81 -18.43
CA GLU A 66 2.72 16.18 -19.82
C GLU A 66 2.73 14.97 -20.75
N SER A 67 3.64 14.01 -20.54
CA SER A 67 3.66 12.78 -21.32
C SER A 67 2.42 11.91 -21.10
N MET A 68 1.83 11.97 -19.89
CA MET A 68 0.64 11.22 -19.51
C MET A 68 -0.68 11.88 -19.94
N THR A 69 -0.74 13.21 -20.06
CA THR A 69 -1.95 13.90 -20.51
C THR A 69 -2.20 13.73 -22.01
N ILE A 70 -1.17 13.43 -22.79
CA ILE A 70 -1.28 13.22 -24.24
C ILE A 70 -1.66 11.75 -24.52
N ILE A 71 -2.96 11.49 -24.73
CA ILE A 71 -3.55 10.15 -24.97
C ILE A 71 -2.75 9.33 -26.00
N ASN A 72 -2.37 9.94 -27.14
CA ASN A 72 -1.62 9.27 -28.20
C ASN A 72 -0.24 8.79 -27.75
N LYS A 73 0.43 9.50 -26.82
CA LYS A 73 1.73 9.06 -26.29
C LYS A 73 1.54 7.89 -25.33
N VAL A 74 0.48 7.91 -24.51
CA VAL A 74 0.22 6.88 -23.49
C VAL A 74 -0.07 5.50 -24.07
N GLN A 75 -0.72 5.46 -25.23
CA GLN A 75 -0.99 4.21 -25.93
C GLN A 75 0.31 3.47 -26.28
N ASP A 76 1.33 4.22 -26.71
CA ASP A 76 2.64 3.72 -27.12
C ASP A 76 3.62 3.51 -25.97
N LEU A 77 3.34 4.03 -24.76
CA LEU A 77 4.22 3.86 -23.60
C LEU A 77 4.45 2.39 -23.28
N SER A 78 5.72 2.01 -23.28
CA SER A 78 6.24 0.73 -22.82
C SER A 78 6.13 0.60 -21.29
N LYS A 79 6.18 -0.64 -20.79
CA LYS A 79 6.22 -0.90 -19.33
C LYS A 79 7.39 -0.20 -18.63
N SER A 80 8.53 -0.04 -19.32
CA SER A 80 9.70 0.66 -18.80
C SER A 80 9.47 2.15 -18.61
N GLU A 81 8.74 2.80 -19.53
CA GLU A 81 8.47 4.24 -19.44
C GLU A 81 7.43 4.55 -18.36
N LEU A 82 6.38 3.72 -18.23
CA LEU A 82 5.43 3.83 -17.11
C LEU A 82 6.13 3.67 -15.75
N LYS A 83 7.12 2.77 -15.69
CA LYS A 83 7.92 2.59 -14.49
C LYS A 83 8.83 3.80 -14.23
N TYR A 84 9.45 4.35 -15.27
CA TYR A 84 10.27 5.56 -15.17
C TYR A 84 9.47 6.74 -14.61
N ILE A 85 8.24 6.92 -15.08
CA ILE A 85 7.32 7.93 -14.57
C ILE A 85 7.09 7.74 -13.07
N SER A 86 6.67 6.54 -12.65
CA SER A 86 6.44 6.23 -11.23
C SER A 86 7.70 6.50 -10.40
N ASP A 87 8.86 6.01 -10.87
CA ASP A 87 10.14 6.13 -10.19
C ASP A 87 10.60 7.60 -10.07
N THR A 88 10.23 8.48 -11.00
CA THR A 88 10.51 9.93 -10.93
C THR A 88 9.74 10.57 -9.77
N PHE A 89 8.45 10.29 -9.61
CA PHE A 89 7.65 10.79 -8.47
C PHE A 89 8.15 10.24 -7.14
N LYS A 90 8.49 8.96 -7.10
CA LYS A 90 9.08 8.33 -5.90
C LYS A 90 10.41 8.98 -5.53
N LEU A 91 11.24 9.30 -6.51
CA LEU A 91 12.53 9.97 -6.31
C LEU A 91 12.35 11.38 -5.75
N LEU A 92 11.44 12.17 -6.32
CA LEU A 92 11.12 13.50 -5.80
C LEU A 92 10.57 13.42 -4.36
N SER A 93 9.72 12.43 -4.08
CA SER A 93 9.18 12.21 -2.73
C SER A 93 10.26 11.82 -1.72
N LEU A 94 11.23 10.97 -2.10
CA LEU A 94 12.39 10.65 -1.28
C LEU A 94 13.31 11.85 -1.08
N PHE A 95 13.45 12.70 -2.09
CA PHE A 95 14.20 13.94 -2.01
C PHE A 95 13.56 14.89 -0.99
N GLU A 96 12.25 15.15 -1.10
CA GLU A 96 11.53 15.99 -0.13
C GLU A 96 11.59 15.39 1.28
N TYR A 97 11.47 14.06 1.42
CA TYR A 97 11.62 13.40 2.71
C TYR A 97 13.02 13.59 3.32
N SER A 98 14.08 13.40 2.53
CA SER A 98 15.46 13.40 3.01
C SER A 98 16.04 14.80 3.24
N PHE A 99 15.66 15.80 2.43
CA PHE A 99 16.12 17.18 2.56
C PHE A 99 15.14 18.06 3.37
N GLY A 100 13.86 17.71 3.42
CA GLY A 100 12.81 18.38 4.20
C GLY A 100 12.74 17.93 5.66
N LYS A 101 13.87 17.64 6.29
CA LYS A 101 13.98 17.25 7.71
C LYS A 101 13.15 16.01 8.13
N HIS A 102 12.92 15.06 7.24
CA HIS A 102 12.15 13.82 7.51
C HIS A 102 10.67 14.02 7.75
N GLU A 103 10.11 15.15 7.30
CA GLU A 103 8.68 15.37 7.39
C GLU A 103 7.99 14.50 6.33
N LEU A 104 7.23 13.50 6.79
CA LEU A 104 6.44 12.63 5.91
C LEU A 104 5.42 13.43 5.09
N GLU A 105 4.96 14.56 5.61
CA GLU A 105 3.98 15.44 4.97
C GLU A 105 4.47 15.95 3.61
N LEU A 106 5.71 16.44 3.51
CA LEU A 106 6.28 16.95 2.26
C LEU A 106 6.34 15.88 1.16
N ALA A 107 6.76 14.67 1.54
CA ALA A 107 6.76 13.54 0.61
C ALA A 107 5.35 13.06 0.24
N SER A 108 4.41 13.16 1.17
CA SER A 108 3.01 12.76 0.94
C SER A 108 2.32 13.71 -0.03
N VAL A 109 2.58 15.02 0.05
CA VAL A 109 2.03 16.03 -0.87
C VAL A 109 2.39 15.72 -2.32
N VAL A 110 3.66 15.40 -2.60
CA VAL A 110 4.10 15.04 -3.97
C VAL A 110 3.37 13.81 -4.50
N LEU A 111 3.22 12.78 -3.67
CA LEU A 111 2.54 11.53 -4.06
C LEU A 111 1.04 11.73 -4.21
N GLU A 112 0.41 12.51 -3.33
CA GLU A 112 -1.01 12.84 -3.41
C GLU A 112 -1.34 13.67 -4.64
N ASP A 113 -0.52 14.67 -4.96
CA ASP A 113 -0.66 15.49 -6.17
C ASP A 113 -0.59 14.64 -7.44
N ALA A 114 0.41 13.76 -7.54
CA ALA A 114 0.54 12.83 -8.66
C ALA A 114 -0.67 11.88 -8.79
N VAL A 115 -1.16 11.36 -7.66
CA VAL A 115 -2.34 10.49 -7.62
C VAL A 115 -3.61 11.25 -8.03
N ASN A 116 -3.78 12.49 -7.57
CA ASN A 116 -4.95 13.31 -7.91
C ASN A 116 -4.98 13.62 -9.41
N HIS A 117 -3.84 14.03 -9.99
CA HIS A 117 -3.74 14.24 -11.43
C HIS A 117 -4.05 12.98 -12.24
N LEU A 118 -3.54 11.82 -11.83
CA LEU A 118 -3.86 10.54 -12.47
C LEU A 118 -5.35 10.18 -12.34
N GLN A 119 -5.98 10.44 -11.20
CA GLN A 119 -7.42 10.20 -11.00
C GLN A 119 -8.27 11.12 -11.87
N GLU A 120 -7.91 12.39 -11.98
CA GLU A 120 -8.60 13.35 -12.85
C GLU A 120 -8.48 12.94 -14.32
N PHE A 121 -7.30 12.50 -14.74
CA PHE A 121 -7.10 11.95 -16.08
C PHE A 121 -8.01 10.74 -16.32
N ILE A 122 -8.00 9.73 -15.44
CA ILE A 122 -8.80 8.49 -15.60
C ILE A 122 -10.32 8.75 -15.62
N LYS A 123 -10.81 9.81 -14.98
CA LYS A 123 -12.24 10.17 -14.97
C LYS A 123 -12.76 10.62 -16.34
N ASP A 124 -11.88 11.00 -17.28
CA ASP A 124 -12.31 11.36 -18.63
C ASP A 124 -12.86 10.12 -19.36
N GLU A 125 -14.15 10.16 -19.70
CA GLU A 125 -14.87 9.08 -20.38
C GLU A 125 -14.29 8.77 -21.76
N LYS A 126 -13.57 9.71 -22.37
CA LYS A 126 -12.97 9.55 -23.71
C LYS A 126 -11.76 8.62 -23.74
N ILE A 127 -11.23 8.24 -22.57
CA ILE A 127 -10.02 7.43 -22.47
C ILE A 127 -10.36 5.95 -22.57
N GLU A 128 -9.62 5.24 -23.43
CA GLU A 128 -9.72 3.79 -23.60
C GLU A 128 -9.40 3.01 -22.31
N GLU A 129 -10.08 1.88 -22.09
CA GLU A 129 -9.94 1.07 -20.88
C GLU A 129 -8.51 0.55 -20.66
N ASN A 130 -7.79 0.21 -21.74
CA ASN A 130 -6.37 -0.21 -21.67
C ASN A 130 -5.47 0.90 -21.12
N ILE A 131 -5.74 2.16 -21.48
CA ILE A 131 -5.00 3.31 -20.97
C ILE A 131 -5.32 3.54 -19.49
N LYS A 132 -6.61 3.40 -19.11
CA LYS A 132 -7.03 3.46 -17.71
C LYS A 132 -6.33 2.40 -16.87
N GLU A 133 -6.21 1.17 -17.38
CA GLU A 133 -5.49 0.08 -16.71
C GLU A 133 -4.00 0.41 -16.52
N LYS A 134 -3.32 0.93 -17.56
CA LYS A 134 -1.92 1.38 -17.44
C LYS A 134 -1.73 2.44 -16.36
N MET A 135 -2.62 3.43 -16.31
CA MET A 135 -2.55 4.51 -15.31
C MET A 135 -2.91 4.04 -13.91
N ASN A 136 -3.87 3.13 -13.79
CA ASN A 136 -4.19 2.44 -12.55
C ASN A 136 -2.97 1.68 -12.00
N ASN A 137 -2.19 1.01 -12.85
CA ASN A 137 -0.96 0.32 -12.43
C ASN A 137 0.09 1.31 -11.88
N VAL A 138 0.26 2.48 -12.53
CA VAL A 138 1.17 3.53 -12.04
C VAL A 138 0.69 4.05 -10.68
N MET A 139 -0.59 4.33 -10.55
CA MET A 139 -1.20 4.82 -9.31
C MET A 139 -1.10 3.79 -8.17
N GLU A 140 -1.30 2.51 -8.48
CA GLU A 140 -1.11 1.41 -7.52
C GLU A 140 0.33 1.36 -7.00
N ASP A 141 1.31 1.51 -7.90
CA ASP A 141 2.74 1.52 -7.57
C ASP A 141 3.11 2.75 -6.70
N LEU A 142 2.50 3.91 -6.96
CA LEU A 142 2.65 5.09 -6.10
C LEU A 142 2.06 4.86 -4.70
N PHE A 143 0.85 4.31 -4.57
CA PHE A 143 0.27 3.97 -3.26
C PHE A 143 1.10 2.93 -2.51
N ASN A 144 1.61 1.91 -3.21
CA ASN A 144 2.51 0.92 -2.65
C ASN A 144 3.75 1.59 -2.04
N PHE A 145 4.31 2.57 -2.75
CA PHE A 145 5.43 3.35 -2.26
C PHE A 145 5.05 4.25 -1.07
N SER A 146 3.93 4.98 -1.11
CA SER A 146 3.46 5.81 0.01
C SER A 146 3.30 5.01 1.29
N ILE A 147 2.71 3.82 1.21
CA ILE A 147 2.52 2.90 2.34
C ILE A 147 3.87 2.44 2.89
N ARG A 148 4.81 2.09 2.01
CA ARG A 148 6.16 1.63 2.40
C ARG A 148 6.97 2.74 3.06
N LEU A 149 6.95 3.94 2.48
CA LEU A 149 7.60 5.12 3.04
C LEU A 149 7.03 5.48 4.41
N SER A 150 5.69 5.49 4.54
CA SER A 150 5.02 5.75 5.81
C SER A 150 5.40 4.69 6.87
N LYS A 151 5.37 3.40 6.53
CA LYS A 151 5.82 2.33 7.45
C LYS A 151 7.28 2.50 7.89
N HIS A 152 8.16 2.89 6.98
CA HIS A 152 9.56 3.16 7.30
C HIS A 152 9.68 4.37 8.24
N HIS A 153 8.99 5.47 7.94
CA HIS A 153 8.96 6.65 8.79
C HIS A 153 8.46 6.31 10.21
N MET A 154 7.39 5.51 10.32
CA MET A 154 6.87 5.03 11.62
C MET A 154 7.85 4.14 12.39
N ALA A 155 8.79 3.47 11.73
CA ALA A 155 9.79 2.63 12.37
C ALA A 155 10.94 3.46 12.98
N VAL A 156 11.20 4.65 12.43
CA VAL A 156 12.30 5.53 12.86
C VAL A 156 11.78 6.68 13.74
N ASN A 157 10.57 7.17 13.48
CA ASN A 157 9.97 8.33 14.13
C ASN A 157 8.64 8.00 14.79
N ILE A 158 8.36 8.67 15.91
CA ILE A 158 7.07 8.56 16.60
C ILE A 158 6.02 9.28 15.76
N THR A 159 5.13 8.51 15.13
CA THR A 159 4.04 9.05 14.32
C THR A 159 2.73 8.31 14.57
N PRO A 160 1.58 9.00 14.43
CA PRO A 160 0.29 8.37 14.67
C PRO A 160 -0.05 7.39 13.55
N LEU A 161 -0.55 6.21 13.91
CA LEU A 161 -0.99 5.20 12.93
C LEU A 161 -2.18 5.68 12.07
N SER A 162 -2.82 6.78 12.45
CA SER A 162 -3.88 7.42 11.64
C SER A 162 -3.41 7.82 10.25
N THR A 163 -2.17 8.30 10.11
CA THR A 163 -1.61 8.74 8.82
C THR A 163 -1.50 7.57 7.86
N LEU A 164 -0.87 6.47 8.29
CA LEU A 164 -0.81 5.25 7.50
C LEU A 164 -2.19 4.69 7.18
N ARG A 165 -3.12 4.73 8.14
CA ARG A 165 -4.51 4.29 7.94
C ARG A 165 -5.19 5.08 6.83
N GLN A 166 -5.08 6.41 6.81
CA GLN A 166 -5.73 7.26 5.81
C GLN A 166 -5.24 6.92 4.39
N ILE A 167 -3.93 6.76 4.21
CA ILE A 167 -3.33 6.37 2.93
C ILE A 167 -3.90 5.03 2.45
N VAL A 168 -3.92 4.02 3.34
CA VAL A 168 -4.41 2.68 3.00
C VAL A 168 -5.91 2.69 2.71
N GLN A 169 -6.71 3.45 3.47
CA GLN A 169 -8.14 3.59 3.21
C GLN A 169 -8.42 4.27 1.86
N HIS A 170 -7.61 5.26 1.48
CA HIS A 170 -7.72 5.90 0.17
C HIS A 170 -7.39 4.90 -0.95
N ALA A 171 -6.26 4.18 -0.81
CA ALA A 171 -5.85 3.14 -1.75
C ALA A 171 -6.93 2.04 -1.90
N MET A 172 -7.56 1.61 -0.82
CA MET A 172 -8.60 0.57 -0.84
C MET A 172 -9.93 1.03 -1.44
N LYS A 173 -10.24 2.32 -1.43
CA LYS A 173 -11.43 2.85 -2.14
C LYS A 173 -11.26 2.72 -3.65
N ILE A 174 -10.03 2.90 -4.14
CA ILE A 174 -9.69 2.88 -5.57
C ILE A 174 -9.40 1.45 -6.02
N PHE A 175 -8.66 0.69 -5.21
CA PHE A 175 -8.20 -0.67 -5.49
C PHE A 175 -8.72 -1.68 -4.45
N PRO A 176 -10.04 -1.92 -4.36
CA PRO A 176 -10.63 -2.79 -3.34
C PRO A 176 -10.23 -4.27 -3.49
N LYS A 177 -9.72 -4.67 -4.66
CA LYS A 177 -9.30 -6.05 -4.98
C LYS A 177 -7.81 -6.29 -4.73
N ASN A 178 -7.05 -5.27 -4.33
CA ASN A 178 -5.62 -5.40 -4.16
C ASN A 178 -5.28 -6.15 -2.86
N PRO A 179 -4.61 -7.32 -2.93
CA PRO A 179 -4.32 -8.13 -1.75
C PRO A 179 -3.35 -7.46 -0.78
N TYR A 180 -2.38 -6.69 -1.30
CA TYR A 180 -1.40 -6.01 -0.44
C TYR A 180 -2.08 -4.92 0.40
N PHE A 181 -2.92 -4.08 -0.20
CA PHE A 181 -3.63 -3.03 0.55
C PHE A 181 -4.59 -3.61 1.60
N LEU A 182 -5.32 -4.68 1.23
CA LEU A 182 -6.18 -5.41 2.17
C LEU A 182 -5.38 -5.98 3.35
N GLN A 183 -4.22 -6.58 3.09
CA GLN A 183 -3.35 -7.11 4.12
C GLN A 183 -2.88 -6.02 5.07
N VAL A 184 -2.37 -4.91 4.53
CA VAL A 184 -1.89 -3.79 5.36
C VAL A 184 -3.00 -3.19 6.21
N PHE A 185 -4.23 -3.10 5.68
CA PHE A 185 -5.38 -2.62 6.44
C PHE A 185 -5.75 -3.54 7.60
N ILE A 186 -5.76 -4.85 7.37
CA ILE A 186 -5.98 -5.84 8.43
C ILE A 186 -4.91 -5.70 9.52
N ASP A 187 -3.63 -5.62 9.15
CA ASP A 187 -2.53 -5.47 10.09
C ASP A 187 -2.68 -4.20 10.96
N ILE A 188 -3.10 -3.08 10.35
CA ILE A 188 -3.32 -1.80 11.05
C ILE A 188 -4.47 -1.90 12.05
N GLU A 189 -5.61 -2.44 11.63
CA GLU A 189 -6.80 -2.51 12.49
C GLU A 189 -6.64 -3.55 13.61
N LEU A 190 -5.93 -4.67 13.36
CA LEU A 190 -5.58 -5.64 14.39
C LEU A 190 -4.68 -5.03 15.46
N LYS A 191 -3.67 -4.24 15.08
CA LYS A 191 -2.80 -3.52 16.03
C LYS A 191 -3.55 -2.51 16.91
N MET A 192 -4.66 -1.98 16.39
CA MET A 192 -5.43 -0.94 17.07
C MET A 192 -6.55 -1.52 17.94
N TYR A 193 -6.75 -2.84 17.93
CA TYR A 193 -7.84 -3.53 18.63
C TYR A 193 -9.25 -3.02 18.28
N ILE A 194 -9.42 -2.33 17.15
CA ILE A 194 -10.71 -1.79 16.70
C ILE A 194 -11.36 -2.80 15.74
N SER A 195 -11.90 -3.88 16.31
CA SER A 195 -12.47 -5.00 15.52
C SER A 195 -13.72 -4.60 14.73
N GLY A 196 -14.53 -3.67 15.24
CA GLY A 196 -15.79 -3.28 14.62
C GLY A 196 -15.64 -2.62 13.24
N ARG A 197 -14.47 -2.06 12.91
CA ARG A 197 -14.24 -1.42 11.61
C ARG A 197 -13.92 -2.42 10.50
N LEU A 198 -13.12 -3.45 10.79
CA LEU A 198 -12.89 -4.55 9.84
C LEU A 198 -14.21 -5.25 9.51
N ASP A 199 -15.01 -5.57 10.53
CA ASP A 199 -16.33 -6.18 10.36
C ASP A 199 -17.23 -5.30 9.49
N ARG A 200 -17.30 -3.98 9.75
CA ARG A 200 -18.13 -3.05 8.96
C ARG A 200 -17.67 -2.94 7.51
N TYR A 201 -16.36 -2.82 7.29
CA TYR A 201 -15.80 -2.76 5.95
C TYR A 201 -16.13 -4.02 5.16
N PHE A 202 -15.75 -5.20 5.65
CA PHE A 202 -15.96 -6.44 4.92
C PHE A 202 -17.44 -6.81 4.77
N SER A 203 -18.29 -6.52 5.76
CA SER A 203 -19.74 -6.75 5.64
C SER A 203 -20.38 -5.93 4.52
N HIS A 204 -19.88 -4.72 4.28
CA HIS A 204 -20.31 -3.89 3.16
C HIS A 204 -19.73 -4.39 1.84
N THR A 205 -18.42 -4.62 1.79
CA THR A 205 -17.67 -5.05 0.61
C THR A 205 -18.14 -6.39 0.05
N ILE A 206 -18.42 -7.39 0.89
CA ILE A 206 -18.88 -8.72 0.43
C ILE A 206 -20.18 -8.66 -0.38
N ARG A 207 -21.04 -7.67 -0.13
CA ARG A 207 -22.33 -7.55 -0.83
C ARG A 207 -22.21 -6.99 -2.24
N SER A 208 -21.14 -6.26 -2.54
CA SER A 208 -21.00 -5.46 -3.76
C SER A 208 -19.83 -5.89 -4.64
N VAL A 209 -19.14 -6.99 -4.32
CA VAL A 209 -17.88 -7.35 -4.95
C VAL A 209 -18.02 -8.54 -5.90
N ASP A 210 -17.47 -8.37 -7.11
CA ASP A 210 -17.41 -9.37 -8.18
C ASP A 210 -16.09 -10.17 -8.19
N SER A 211 -15.36 -10.19 -7.08
CA SER A 211 -14.07 -10.87 -6.96
C SER A 211 -14.00 -11.69 -5.67
N PRO A 212 -13.43 -12.90 -5.70
CA PRO A 212 -13.26 -13.68 -4.48
C PRO A 212 -12.21 -13.10 -3.52
N ILE A 213 -11.35 -12.17 -3.97
CA ILE A 213 -10.22 -11.69 -3.16
C ILE A 213 -10.70 -11.01 -1.86
N PRO A 214 -11.60 -10.01 -1.87
CA PRO A 214 -12.06 -9.37 -0.63
C PRO A 214 -12.79 -10.33 0.32
N VAL A 215 -13.42 -11.38 -0.21
CA VAL A 215 -14.09 -12.42 0.58
C VAL A 215 -13.06 -13.28 1.32
N ILE A 216 -12.00 -13.71 0.62
CA ILE A 216 -10.89 -14.46 1.23
C ILE A 216 -10.23 -13.61 2.33
N PHE A 217 -9.99 -12.33 2.06
CA PHE A 217 -9.40 -11.41 3.05
C PHE A 217 -10.33 -11.13 4.23
N ALA A 218 -11.65 -11.13 4.04
CA ALA A 218 -12.61 -11.02 5.13
C ALA A 218 -12.51 -12.24 6.07
N VAL A 219 -12.48 -13.46 5.52
CA VAL A 219 -12.28 -14.68 6.30
C VAL A 219 -10.92 -14.67 7.00
N TYR A 220 -9.86 -14.30 6.28
CA TYR A 220 -8.52 -14.16 6.82
C TYR A 220 -8.47 -13.19 8.01
N SER A 221 -9.16 -12.05 7.94
CA SER A 221 -9.22 -11.08 9.04
C SER A 221 -9.84 -11.66 10.32
N ILE A 222 -10.87 -12.52 10.17
CA ILE A 222 -11.49 -13.21 11.31
C ILE A 222 -10.53 -14.24 11.90
N LEU A 223 -9.83 -15.01 11.06
CA LEU A 223 -8.84 -16.00 11.50
C LEU A 223 -7.64 -15.35 12.21
N CYS A 224 -7.13 -14.23 11.68
CA CYS A 224 -6.07 -13.48 12.35
C CYS A 224 -6.53 -12.97 13.72
N ARG A 225 -7.78 -12.48 13.83
CA ARG A 225 -8.34 -12.08 15.11
C ARG A 225 -8.42 -13.25 16.08
N GLN A 226 -8.91 -14.41 15.64
CA GLN A 226 -8.94 -15.62 16.47
C GLN A 226 -7.53 -15.94 16.99
N SER A 227 -6.53 -15.95 16.11
CA SER A 227 -5.15 -16.23 16.50
C SER A 227 -4.57 -15.21 17.48
N ALA A 228 -4.99 -13.94 17.41
CA ALA A 228 -4.55 -12.90 18.32
C ALA A 228 -5.18 -13.08 19.71
N ILE A 229 -6.46 -13.43 19.76
CA ILE A 229 -7.18 -13.75 21.01
C ILE A 229 -6.57 -15.01 21.65
N ASP A 230 -6.32 -16.07 20.87
CA ASP A 230 -5.75 -17.31 21.38
C ASP A 230 -4.38 -17.08 22.03
N LYS A 231 -3.51 -16.28 21.41
CA LYS A 231 -2.22 -15.89 22.00
C LYS A 231 -2.37 -15.13 23.33
N GLN A 232 -3.43 -14.33 23.48
CA GLN A 232 -3.74 -13.63 24.73
C GLN A 232 -4.28 -14.56 25.81
N LEU A 233 -5.04 -15.59 25.43
CA LEU A 233 -5.50 -16.63 26.35
C LEU A 233 -4.33 -17.43 26.93
N TYR A 234 -3.33 -17.78 26.11
CA TYR A 234 -2.11 -18.45 26.58
C TYR A 234 -1.25 -17.58 27.51
N THR A 235 -1.36 -16.26 27.44
CA THR A 235 -0.65 -15.31 28.31
C THR A 235 -1.46 -14.90 29.56
N GLY A 236 -2.68 -15.41 29.71
CA GLY A 236 -3.48 -15.30 30.93
C GLY A 236 -4.26 -13.99 31.12
N GLU A 237 -4.30 -13.09 30.12
CA GLU A 237 -4.84 -11.74 30.30
C GLU A 237 -6.32 -11.54 29.91
N VAL A 238 -7.02 -12.53 29.36
CA VAL A 238 -8.43 -12.34 28.94
C VAL A 238 -9.31 -13.55 29.24
N THR A 239 -10.52 -13.32 29.76
CA THR A 239 -11.58 -14.30 29.91
C THR A 239 -12.43 -14.40 28.64
N VAL A 240 -12.36 -15.57 27.99
CA VAL A 240 -13.36 -16.25 27.13
C VAL A 240 -14.23 -15.35 26.24
N SER A 241 -14.00 -15.41 24.90
CA SER A 241 -15.05 -15.11 23.93
C SER A 241 -15.22 -16.27 22.95
N SER A 242 -16.47 -16.69 22.79
CA SER A 242 -16.95 -17.91 22.13
C SER A 242 -16.35 -18.13 20.74
N ALA A 243 -15.53 -19.18 20.61
CA ALA A 243 -15.06 -19.70 19.32
C ALA A 243 -16.22 -19.98 18.34
N GLY A 244 -17.41 -20.33 18.84
CA GLY A 244 -18.61 -20.56 18.03
C GLY A 244 -19.14 -19.30 17.33
N GLY A 245 -18.97 -18.11 17.91
CA GLY A 245 -19.44 -16.86 17.30
C GLY A 245 -18.66 -16.45 16.05
N LEU A 246 -17.41 -16.87 15.93
CA LEU A 246 -16.52 -16.53 14.81
C LEU A 246 -16.74 -17.45 13.62
N ILE A 247 -16.94 -18.74 13.87
CA ILE A 247 -17.26 -19.72 12.82
C ILE A 247 -18.59 -19.36 12.14
N ASN A 248 -19.61 -18.97 12.92
CA ASN A 248 -20.90 -18.53 12.39
C ASN A 248 -20.77 -17.24 11.57
N ARG A 249 -19.82 -16.38 11.92
CA ARG A 249 -19.53 -15.16 11.15
C ARG A 249 -18.82 -15.46 9.83
N ILE A 250 -17.85 -16.37 9.83
CA ILE A 250 -17.19 -16.87 8.60
C ILE A 250 -18.25 -17.45 7.67
N ARG A 251 -19.12 -18.31 8.19
CA ARG A 251 -20.26 -18.88 7.44
C ARG A 251 -21.12 -17.78 6.84
N SER A 252 -21.57 -16.81 7.64
CA SER A 252 -22.41 -15.71 7.15
C SER A 252 -21.74 -14.89 6.03
N TYR A 253 -20.42 -14.70 6.09
CA TYR A 253 -19.66 -14.03 5.02
C TYR A 253 -19.61 -14.87 3.74
N LEU A 254 -19.35 -16.18 3.87
CA LEU A 254 -19.27 -17.09 2.75
C LEU A 254 -20.64 -17.30 2.07
N GLU A 255 -21.72 -17.46 2.84
CA GLU A 255 -23.09 -17.57 2.28
C GLU A 255 -23.49 -16.33 1.47
N ARG A 256 -23.21 -15.13 2.00
CA ARG A 256 -23.46 -13.88 1.28
C ARG A 256 -22.61 -13.78 0.01
N ALA A 257 -21.35 -14.20 0.09
CA ALA A 257 -20.43 -14.13 -1.03
C ALA A 257 -20.79 -15.13 -2.15
N LEU A 258 -21.19 -16.35 -1.80
CA LEU A 258 -21.63 -17.39 -2.74
C LEU A 258 -22.92 -17.03 -3.48
N GLY A 259 -23.69 -16.06 -2.98
CA GLY A 259 -24.81 -15.46 -3.71
C GLY A 259 -24.40 -14.70 -4.97
N ASN A 260 -23.11 -14.32 -5.11
CA ASN A 260 -22.59 -13.68 -6.33
C ASN A 260 -21.99 -14.74 -7.28
N THR A 261 -22.41 -14.73 -8.54
CA THR A 261 -21.96 -15.62 -9.61
C THR A 261 -20.43 -15.66 -9.75
N SER A 262 -19.76 -14.51 -9.70
CA SER A 262 -18.31 -14.41 -9.90
C SER A 262 -17.51 -15.05 -8.76
N VAL A 263 -18.05 -15.01 -7.55
CA VAL A 263 -17.40 -15.59 -6.36
C VAL A 263 -17.71 -17.08 -6.25
N CYS A 264 -18.93 -17.49 -6.61
CA CYS A 264 -19.37 -18.88 -6.61
C CYS A 264 -18.52 -19.78 -7.53
N GLN A 265 -17.94 -19.23 -8.59
CA GLN A 265 -17.03 -19.97 -9.47
C GLN A 265 -15.66 -20.25 -8.85
N CYS A 266 -15.31 -19.64 -7.71
CA CYS A 266 -14.01 -19.80 -7.06
C CYS A 266 -13.97 -21.07 -6.18
N PRO A 267 -13.15 -22.10 -6.53
CA PRO A 267 -13.09 -23.34 -5.74
C PRO A 267 -12.55 -23.15 -4.32
N LEU A 268 -11.70 -22.13 -4.11
CA LEU A 268 -11.14 -21.84 -2.79
C LEU A 268 -12.22 -21.37 -1.81
N VAL A 269 -13.18 -20.57 -2.26
CA VAL A 269 -14.31 -20.10 -1.45
C VAL A 269 -15.18 -21.28 -1.02
N TRP A 270 -15.45 -22.21 -1.93
CA TRP A 270 -16.16 -23.46 -1.61
C TRP A 270 -15.41 -24.33 -0.61
N ARG A 271 -14.09 -24.47 -0.75
CA ARG A 271 -13.26 -25.21 0.22
C ARG A 271 -13.32 -24.58 1.60
N LEU A 272 -13.27 -23.25 1.70
CA LEU A 272 -13.42 -22.52 2.96
C LEU A 272 -14.80 -22.74 3.57
N TYR A 273 -15.86 -22.73 2.75
CA TYR A 273 -17.24 -22.97 3.19
C TYR A 273 -17.41 -24.39 3.75
N LEU A 274 -16.99 -25.41 3.01
CA LEU A 274 -17.04 -26.80 3.46
C LEU A 274 -16.22 -27.01 4.74
N HIS A 275 -15.05 -26.39 4.86
CA HIS A 275 -14.27 -26.45 6.09
C HIS A 275 -15.02 -25.84 7.28
N SER A 276 -15.72 -24.71 7.08
CA SER A 276 -16.53 -24.11 8.14
C SER A 276 -17.71 -24.99 8.58
N GLU A 277 -18.34 -25.72 7.65
CA GLU A 277 -19.41 -26.67 7.97
C GLU A 277 -18.86 -27.85 8.78
N VAL A 278 -17.78 -28.49 8.31
CA VAL A 278 -17.18 -29.66 8.97
C VAL A 278 -16.73 -29.33 10.39
N PHE A 279 -16.15 -28.14 10.61
CA PHE A 279 -15.73 -27.71 11.95
C PHE A 279 -16.92 -27.54 12.91
N ILE A 280 -18.08 -27.08 12.42
CA ILE A 280 -19.32 -27.00 13.22
C ILE A 280 -19.81 -28.41 13.59
N PHE A 281 -19.80 -29.34 12.63
CA PHE A 281 -20.26 -30.72 12.86
C PHE A 281 -19.40 -31.52 13.86
N ILE A 282 -18.13 -31.18 14.02
CA ILE A 282 -17.22 -31.86 14.97
C ILE A 282 -17.38 -31.31 16.40
N HIS A 283 -17.85 -30.07 16.56
CA HIS A 283 -17.96 -29.40 17.86
C HIS A 283 -19.39 -29.31 18.41
N HIS A 284 -20.36 -29.94 17.74
CA HIS A 284 -21.74 -30.13 18.19
C HIS A 284 -21.98 -31.58 18.62
#